data_AF-B0TV19-F1
#
_entry.id   AF-B0TV19-F1
#
_cell.length_a   1.000
_cell.length_b   1.000
_cell.length_c   1.000
_cell.angle_alpha   90.00
_cell.angle_beta   90.00
_cell.angle_gamma   90.00
#
_symmetry.space_group_name_H-M   'P 1'
#
loop_
_entity.id
_entity.type
_entity.pdbx_description
1 polymer ?
#
loop_
_entity_poly.entity_id
_entity_poly.type
_entity_poly.pdbx_seq_one_letter_code
_entity_poly.pdbx_strand_id
1 'polypeptide(L)'
;MKIHDTNLTYENLPSVMLLLESIAFMWVVTLITLGIVSWVALKLWHLHSLPKYLAKERGMRQAKLVFWLCMLGLFWKPLWVLAVIAIVTDWDRVQEWIRGTRA
;
A
#
# COMPACT_ATOMS: atom_id res chain seq x y z
N MET A 1 -51.66 -0.32 27.66
CA MET A 1 -50.32 0.29 27.71
C MET A 1 -50.05 0.85 26.32
N LYS A 2 -50.08 2.17 26.15
CA LYS A 2 -49.88 2.83 24.85
C LYS A 2 -48.37 3.00 24.67
N ILE A 3 -47.77 2.19 23.80
CA ILE A 3 -46.38 2.37 23.38
C ILE A 3 -46.39 3.59 22.45
N HIS A 4 -45.60 4.61 22.77
CA HIS A 4 -45.58 5.88 22.03
C HIS A 4 -45.31 5.65 20.53
N ASP A 5 -45.99 6.38 19.66
CA ASP A 5 -45.70 6.40 18.23
C ASP A 5 -44.30 7.01 18.02
N THR A 6 -43.29 6.15 17.85
CA THR A 6 -41.92 6.56 17.50
C THR A 6 -41.90 7.07 16.05
N ASN A 7 -42.37 8.30 15.84
CA ASN A 7 -42.05 9.03 14.61
C ASN A 7 -40.60 9.50 14.71
N LEU A 8 -39.78 9.12 13.72
CA LEU A 8 -38.37 9.53 13.55
C LEU A 8 -38.24 11.01 13.11
N THR A 9 -39.13 11.87 13.57
CA THR A 9 -39.11 13.30 13.29
C THR A 9 -38.31 13.99 14.37
N TYR A 10 -37.03 14.24 14.09
CA TYR A 10 -36.16 15.03 14.97
C TYR A 10 -36.64 16.48 14.97
N GLU A 11 -37.32 16.92 16.02
CA GLU A 11 -37.78 18.31 16.16
C GLU A 11 -36.61 19.30 16.34
N ASN A 12 -35.47 18.81 16.82
CA ASN A 12 -34.25 19.59 16.97
C ASN A 12 -33.05 18.80 16.44
N LEU A 13 -32.36 19.39 15.47
CA LEU A 13 -31.10 18.86 14.97
C LEU A 13 -30.00 19.11 16.01
N PRO A 14 -29.07 18.16 16.21
CA PRO A 14 -27.92 18.39 17.07
C PRO A 14 -27.12 19.61 16.60
N SER A 15 -26.63 20.42 17.54
CA SER A 15 -25.85 21.64 17.24
C SER A 15 -24.59 21.38 16.42
N VAL A 16 -24.07 20.15 16.44
CA VAL A 16 -22.93 19.73 15.62
C VAL A 16 -23.26 19.61 14.12
N MET A 17 -24.54 19.53 13.73
CA MET A 17 -24.96 19.42 12.33
C MET A 17 -24.55 20.66 11.53
N LEU A 18 -24.70 21.84 12.12
CA LEU A 18 -24.27 23.12 11.54
C LEU A 18 -22.75 23.17 11.28
N LEU A 19 -21.96 22.53 12.14
CA LEU A 19 -20.51 22.44 11.94
C LEU A 19 -20.18 21.47 10.80
N LEU A 20 -20.91 20.36 10.71
CA LEU A 20 -20.70 19.34 9.69
C LEU A 20 -21.12 19.82 8.29
N GLU A 21 -22.15 20.66 8.20
CA GLU A 21 -22.59 21.31 6.96
C GLU A 21 -21.68 22.49 6.56
N SER A 22 -20.78 22.94 7.44
CA SER A 22 -19.86 24.02 7.14
C SER A 22 -18.83 23.62 6.09
N ILE A 23 -18.81 24.36 4.99
CA ILE A 23 -17.84 24.14 3.90
C ILE A 23 -16.39 24.25 4.38
N ALA A 24 -16.11 25.20 5.28
CA ALA A 24 -14.77 25.40 5.82
C ALA A 24 -14.32 24.20 6.66
N PHE A 25 -15.21 23.65 7.48
CA PHE A 25 -14.92 22.48 8.31
C PHE A 25 -14.62 21.25 7.45
N MET A 26 -15.44 21.01 6.41
CA MET A 26 -15.23 19.90 5.48
C MET A 26 -13.90 19.97 4.73
N TRP A 27 -13.47 21.17 4.31
CA TRP A 27 -12.16 21.36 3.70
C TRP A 27 -11.01 21.06 4.66
N VAL A 28 -11.12 21.48 5.92
CA VAL A 28 -10.11 21.17 6.95
C VAL A 28 -9.98 19.66 7.14
N VAL A 29 -11.10 18.95 7.33
CA VAL A 29 -11.10 17.48 7.47
C VAL A 29 -10.50 16.81 6.24
N THR A 30 -10.83 17.30 5.04
CA THR A 30 -10.29 16.78 3.77
C THR A 30 -8.77 16.96 3.69
N LEU A 31 -8.26 18.15 4.01
CA LEU A 31 -6.82 18.44 3.99
C LEU A 31 -6.05 17.59 5.00
N ILE A 32 -6.58 17.42 6.21
CA ILE A 32 -5.98 16.56 7.24
C ILE A 32 -5.94 15.11 6.73
N THR A 33 -7.05 14.62 6.19
CA THR A 33 -7.14 13.26 5.65
C THR A 33 -6.12 13.06 4.52
N LEU A 34 -6.02 14.00 3.60
CA LEU A 34 -5.11 13.94 2.47
C LEU A 34 -3.64 14.00 2.93
N GLY A 35 -3.35 14.78 3.97
CA GLY A 35 -2.05 14.82 4.65
C GLY A 35 -1.68 13.47 5.27
N ILE A 36 -2.61 12.84 6.00
CA ILE A 36 -2.40 11.51 6.60
C ILE A 36 -2.17 10.46 5.50
N VAL A 37 -3.00 10.44 4.46
CA VAL A 37 -2.86 9.50 3.34
C VAL A 37 -1.51 9.66 2.66
N SER A 38 -1.09 10.90 2.39
CA SER A 38 0.21 11.20 1.79
C SER A 38 1.37 10.77 2.69
N TRP A 39 1.26 11.01 4.00
CA TRP A 39 2.26 10.61 4.98
C TRP A 39 2.42 9.08 5.05
N VAL A 40 1.30 8.34 5.09
CA VAL A 40 1.30 6.87 5.05
C VAL A 40 1.91 6.38 3.74
N ALA A 41 1.55 6.95 2.60
CA ALA A 41 2.11 6.58 1.31
C ALA A 41 3.63 6.78 1.25
N LEU A 42 4.14 7.90 1.78
CA LEU A 42 5.58 8.17 1.87
C LEU A 42 6.31 7.19 2.79
N LYS A 43 5.72 6.87 3.95
CA LYS A 43 6.29 5.89 4.88
C LYS A 43 6.30 4.48 4.28
N LEU A 44 5.21 4.08 3.64
CA LEU A 44 5.09 2.81 2.95
C LEU A 44 6.09 2.72 1.80
N TRP A 45 6.29 3.80 1.05
CA TRP A 45 7.32 3.88 0.01
C TRP A 45 8.72 3.72 0.58
N HIS A 46 9.02 4.40 1.70
CA HIS A 46 10.31 4.26 2.37
C HIS A 46 10.55 2.82 2.82
N LEU A 47 9.58 2.21 3.50
CA LEU A 47 9.64 0.80 3.94
C LEU A 47 9.82 -0.15 2.74
N HIS A 48 9.08 0.08 1.66
CA HIS A 48 9.18 -0.72 0.45
C HIS A 48 10.54 -0.58 -0.25
N SER A 49 11.22 0.56 -0.10
CA SER A 49 12.54 0.79 -0.68
C SER A 49 13.70 0.18 0.13
N LEU A 50 13.50 -0.18 1.41
CA LEU A 50 14.54 -0.77 2.27
C LEU A 50 15.18 -2.07 1.74
N PRO A 51 14.42 -3.04 1.19
CA PRO A 51 14.98 -4.28 0.63
C PRO A 51 16.04 -4.03 -0.46
N LYS A 52 15.89 -2.95 -1.22
CA LYS A 52 16.86 -2.57 -2.26
C LYS A 52 18.23 -2.21 -1.67
N TYR A 53 18.24 -1.56 -0.51
CA TYR A 53 19.48 -1.19 0.18
C TYR A 53 20.14 -2.42 0.83
N LEU A 54 19.37 -3.22 1.56
CA LEU A 54 19.83 -4.47 2.19
C LEU A 54 20.39 -5.48 1.18
N ALA A 55 19.79 -5.57 0.00
CA ALA A 55 20.26 -6.49 -1.02
C ALA A 55 21.55 -6.04 -1.73
N LYS A 56 21.79 -4.72 -1.82
CA LYS A 56 23.07 -4.19 -2.30
C LYS A 56 24.20 -4.57 -1.36
N GLU A 57 23.95 -4.56 -0.06
CA GLU A 57 24.91 -4.97 0.97
C GLU A 57 25.14 -6.49 0.99
N ARG A 58 24.10 -7.31 0.72
CA ARG A 58 24.23 -8.77 0.61
C ARG A 58 24.71 -9.29 -0.74
N GLY A 59 25.12 -8.42 -1.67
CA GLY A 59 25.61 -8.83 -3.00
C GLY A 59 24.53 -9.42 -3.93
N MET A 60 23.25 -9.34 -3.56
CA MET A 60 22.12 -9.92 -4.30
C MET A 60 21.76 -9.01 -5.49
N ARG A 61 22.40 -9.21 -6.66
CA ARG A 61 22.12 -8.46 -7.91
C ARG A 61 20.65 -8.46 -8.35
N GLN A 62 19.89 -9.47 -7.93
CA GLN A 62 18.51 -9.76 -8.35
C GLN A 62 17.44 -8.95 -7.61
N ALA A 63 17.73 -8.43 -6.41
CA ALA A 63 16.71 -7.79 -5.58
C ALA A 63 16.16 -6.49 -6.17
N LYS A 64 16.95 -5.79 -6.99
CA LYS A 64 16.48 -4.63 -7.75
C LYS A 64 15.41 -5.04 -8.77
N LEU A 65 15.57 -6.20 -9.41
CA LEU A 65 14.64 -6.74 -10.40
C LEU A 65 13.32 -7.17 -9.75
N VAL A 66 13.41 -7.91 -8.65
CA VAL A 66 12.26 -8.33 -7.84
C VAL A 66 11.46 -7.12 -7.32
N PHE A 67 12.15 -6.08 -6.84
CA PHE A 67 11.52 -4.84 -6.38
C PHE A 67 10.67 -4.19 -7.47
N TRP A 68 11.21 -4.06 -8.68
CA TRP A 68 10.45 -3.53 -9.82
C TRP A 68 9.30 -4.44 -10.22
N LEU A 69 9.47 -5.77 -10.13
CA LEU A 69 8.40 -6.73 -10.41
C LEU A 69 7.24 -6.62 -9.41
N CYS A 70 7.51 -6.44 -8.12
CA CYS A 70 6.46 -6.19 -7.12
C CYS A 70 5.73 -4.85 -7.36
N MET A 71 6.47 -3.80 -7.74
CA MET A 71 5.89 -2.49 -8.04
C MET A 71 5.01 -2.53 -9.30
N LEU A 72 5.46 -3.21 -10.36
CA LEU A 72 4.65 -3.44 -11.56
C LEU A 72 3.48 -4.40 -11.28
N GLY A 73 3.64 -5.29 -10.30
CA GLY A 73 2.61 -6.19 -9.82
C GLY A 73 1.38 -5.51 -9.21
N LEU A 74 1.52 -4.30 -8.66
CA LEU A 74 0.37 -3.48 -8.26
C LEU A 74 -0.53 -3.10 -9.45
N PHE A 75 0.04 -3.02 -10.66
CA PHE A 75 -0.69 -2.77 -11.90
C PHE A 75 -1.13 -4.06 -12.61
N TRP A 76 -0.32 -5.12 -12.57
CA TRP A 76 -0.60 -6.37 -13.28
C TRP A 76 -0.32 -7.61 -12.39
N LYS A 77 -1.41 -8.23 -11.92
CA LYS A 77 -1.43 -9.34 -10.95
C LYS A 77 -0.45 -10.53 -11.19
N PRO A 78 -0.20 -11.04 -12.41
CA PRO A 78 0.75 -12.13 -12.65
C PRO A 78 2.20 -11.76 -12.31
N LEU A 79 2.55 -10.47 -12.33
CA LEU A 79 3.91 -10.04 -11.99
C LEU A 79 4.23 -10.26 -10.50
N TRP A 80 3.22 -10.33 -9.62
CA TRP A 80 3.43 -10.78 -8.23
C TRP A 80 3.94 -12.22 -8.18
N VAL A 81 3.37 -13.10 -8.99
CA VAL A 81 3.77 -14.52 -9.04
C VAL A 81 5.22 -14.64 -9.50
N LEU A 82 5.59 -13.90 -10.54
CA LEU A 82 6.98 -13.86 -11.02
C LEU A 82 7.94 -13.28 -9.97
N ALA A 83 7.51 -12.28 -9.19
CA ALA A 83 8.32 -11.71 -8.12
C ALA A 83 8.63 -12.75 -7.03
N VAL A 84 7.61 -13.51 -6.62
CA VAL A 84 7.76 -14.59 -5.62
C VAL A 84 8.68 -15.68 -6.15
N ILE A 85 8.49 -16.12 -7.40
CA ILE A 85 9.37 -17.13 -8.03
C ILE A 85 10.81 -16.62 -8.06
N ALA A 86 11.04 -15.38 -8.47
CA ALA A 86 12.38 -14.80 -8.54
C ALA A 86 13.05 -14.63 -7.16
N ILE A 87 12.28 -14.47 -6.08
CA ILE A 87 12.79 -14.46 -4.69
C ILE A 87 13.20 -15.86 -4.23
N VAL A 88 12.35 -16.85 -4.47
CA VAL A 88 12.54 -18.22 -3.96
C VAL A 88 13.57 -19.00 -4.77
N THR A 89 13.81 -18.61 -6.02
CA THR A 89 14.80 -19.26 -6.88
C THR A 89 16.22 -18.98 -6.40
N ASP A 90 16.99 -20.04 -6.17
CA ASP A 90 18.43 -19.96 -5.88
C ASP A 90 19.21 -19.66 -7.17
N TRP A 91 19.58 -18.40 -7.34
CA TRP A 91 20.21 -17.92 -8.56
C TRP A 91 21.66 -18.35 -8.72
N ASP A 92 22.35 -18.69 -7.63
CA ASP A 92 23.73 -19.18 -7.70
C ASP A 92 23.75 -20.56 -8.36
N ARG A 93 22.83 -21.45 -7.93
CA ARG A 93 22.64 -22.75 -8.59
C ARG A 93 22.17 -22.65 -10.04
N VAL A 94 21.28 -21.70 -10.35
CA VAL A 94 20.84 -21.46 -11.73
C VAL A 94 22.01 -20.97 -12.59
N GLN A 95 22.87 -20.08 -12.08
CA GLN A 95 24.05 -19.61 -12.80
C GLN A 95 25.09 -20.71 -12.99
N GLU A 96 25.32 -21.55 -11.99
CA GLU A 96 26.19 -22.72 -12.11
C GLU A 96 25.68 -23.69 -13.16
N TRP A 97 24.38 -23.99 -13.16
CA TRP A 97 23.75 -24.85 -14.17
C TRP A 97 23.91 -24.26 -15.58
N ILE A 98 23.59 -22.98 -15.79
CA ILE A 98 23.74 -22.31 -17.09
C ILE A 98 25.21 -22.32 -17.57
N ARG A 99 26.17 -22.16 -16.65
CA ARG A 99 27.61 -22.21 -16.97
C ARG A 99 28.07 -23.64 -17.28
N GLY A 100 27.56 -24.64 -16.57
CA GLY A 100 27.82 -26.06 -16.83
C GLY A 100 27.31 -26.54 -18.18
N THR A 101 26.20 -25.97 -18.67
CA THR A 101 25.67 -26.27 -20.02
C THR A 101 26.45 -25.57 -21.15
N ARG A 102 27.44 -24.72 -20.84
CA ARG A 102 28.35 -24.10 -21.82
C ARG A 102 29.68 -24.82 -21.99
N ALA A 103 29.89 -25.95 -21.31
CA ALA A 103 31.04 -26.84 -21.50
C ALA A 103 30.72 -27.94 -22.52
#